data_AF-A0A3R6TXS3-F1
#
_entry.id   AF-A0A3R6TXS3-F1
#
_cell.length_a   1.000
_cell.length_b   1.000
_cell.length_c   1.000
_cell.angle_alpha   90.00
_cell.angle_beta   90.00
_cell.angle_gamma   90.00
#
_symmetry.space_group_name_H-M   'P 1'
#
loop_
_entity.id
_entity.type
_entity.pdbx_description
1 polymer ?
#
loop_
_entity_poly.entity_id
_entity_poly.type
_entity_poly.pdbx_seq_one_letter_code
_entity_poly.pdbx_strand_id
1 'polypeptide(L)'
;MEEVSVLIGKSQSGDKEAREVLIEKNLGLVHHIVKRFLGRGYDPEDLFQIGVIGLMKAIDKFDLKLEVRFSTYAVPMITGEIKRFLRDDGLLKVSRTIKEDGLKVRLARQRLQSRLHREPTLQELSEEAQLDREDVILAMEAGAEVESLYSSSGQEDGSELCLADRVVAAAHGCVGASMGSSGAVENDVEKDRLLDQMLLAQLLGELPERDRELIRMRYFQNKTQTEIAGILGISQVQVSRLEKKILREMREMAG
;
A
#
# COMPACT_ATOMS: atom_id res chain seq x y z
N MET A 1 -47.72 -9.75 -9.79
CA MET A 1 -47.31 -9.12 -8.51
C MET A 1 -47.50 -10.08 -7.34
N GLU A 2 -48.62 -10.79 -7.29
CA GLU A 2 -48.92 -11.79 -6.25
C GLU A 2 -47.91 -12.96 -6.16
N GLU A 3 -47.41 -13.43 -7.31
CA GLU A 3 -46.47 -14.57 -7.34
C GLU A 3 -45.14 -14.26 -6.62
N VAL A 4 -44.62 -13.03 -6.78
CA VAL A 4 -43.36 -12.61 -6.14
C VAL A 4 -43.54 -12.45 -4.63
N SER A 5 -44.65 -11.87 -4.18
CA SER A 5 -44.96 -11.76 -2.75
C SER A 5 -45.15 -13.12 -2.08
N VAL A 6 -45.79 -14.08 -2.76
CA VAL A 6 -45.95 -15.45 -2.25
C VAL A 6 -44.61 -16.16 -2.12
N LEU A 7 -43.75 -16.04 -3.15
CA LEU A 7 -42.40 -16.61 -3.10
C LEU A 7 -41.55 -15.97 -1.99
N ILE A 8 -41.66 -14.66 -1.77
CA ILE A 8 -40.93 -13.96 -0.70
C ILE A 8 -41.37 -14.48 0.66
N GLY A 9 -42.68 -14.62 0.89
CA GLY A 9 -43.21 -15.18 2.14
C GLY A 9 -42.70 -16.60 2.40
N LYS A 10 -42.70 -17.47 1.37
CA LYS A 10 -42.15 -18.82 1.47
C LYS A 10 -40.65 -18.81 1.75
N SER A 11 -39.89 -17.99 1.03
CA SER A 11 -38.45 -17.86 1.25
C SER A 11 -38.11 -17.38 2.67
N GLN A 12 -38.88 -16.44 3.23
CA GLN A 12 -38.71 -15.96 4.60
C GLN A 12 -39.07 -17.02 5.66
N SER A 13 -39.97 -17.95 5.33
CA SER A 13 -40.26 -19.12 6.18
C SER A 13 -39.20 -20.23 6.12
N GLY A 14 -38.14 -20.05 5.33
CA GLY A 14 -37.01 -20.98 5.22
C GLY A 14 -37.07 -21.94 4.03
N ASP A 15 -38.02 -21.75 3.10
CA ASP A 15 -38.08 -22.53 1.86
C ASP A 15 -36.91 -22.16 0.92
N LYS A 16 -36.02 -23.13 0.69
CA LYS A 16 -34.82 -22.94 -0.13
C LYS A 16 -35.14 -22.88 -1.62
N GLU A 17 -36.09 -23.68 -2.11
CA GLU A 17 -36.46 -23.68 -3.52
C GLU A 17 -37.11 -22.35 -3.90
N ALA A 18 -38.00 -21.84 -3.03
CA ALA A 18 -38.60 -20.52 -3.24
C ALA A 18 -37.56 -19.40 -3.26
N ARG A 19 -36.52 -19.49 -2.43
CA ARG A 19 -35.39 -18.55 -2.39
C ARG A 19 -34.59 -18.58 -3.69
N GLU A 20 -34.25 -19.77 -4.18
CA GLU A 20 -33.46 -19.96 -5.40
C GLU A 20 -34.20 -19.40 -6.62
N VAL A 21 -35.48 -19.76 -6.79
CA VAL A 21 -36.33 -19.24 -7.86
C VAL A 21 -36.45 -17.72 -7.81
N LEU A 22 -36.55 -17.13 -6.61
CA LEU A 22 -36.57 -15.66 -6.46
C LEU A 22 -35.27 -15.01 -6.89
N ILE A 23 -34.14 -15.58 -6.50
CA ILE A 23 -32.83 -15.04 -6.86
C ILE A 23 -32.68 -15.10 -8.37
N GLU A 24 -32.90 -16.26 -8.98
CA GLU A 24 -32.80 -16.47 -10.44
C GLU A 24 -33.67 -15.50 -11.24
N LYS A 25 -34.95 -15.34 -10.87
CA LYS A 25 -35.88 -14.41 -11.53
C LYS A 25 -35.41 -12.95 -11.46
N ASN A 26 -34.60 -12.59 -10.46
CA ASN A 26 -34.15 -11.21 -10.22
C ASN A 26 -32.67 -10.96 -10.56
N LEU A 27 -31.91 -11.94 -11.07
CA LEU A 27 -30.51 -11.75 -11.47
C LEU A 27 -30.36 -10.66 -12.54
N GLY A 28 -31.30 -10.57 -13.48
CA GLY A 28 -31.29 -9.53 -14.52
C GLY A 28 -31.34 -8.11 -13.96
N LEU A 29 -32.03 -7.91 -12.83
CA LEU A 29 -32.05 -6.62 -12.12
C LEU A 29 -30.66 -6.28 -11.57
N VAL A 30 -29.97 -7.25 -10.98
CA VAL A 30 -28.62 -7.08 -10.44
C VAL A 30 -27.66 -6.70 -11.56
N HIS A 31 -27.67 -7.42 -12.69
CA HIS A 31 -26.85 -7.08 -13.86
C HIS A 31 -27.08 -5.65 -14.33
N HIS A 32 -28.33 -5.19 -14.38
CA HIS A 32 -28.65 -3.82 -14.79
C HIS A 32 -28.10 -2.78 -13.79
N ILE A 33 -28.14 -3.07 -12.48
CA ILE A 33 -27.60 -2.18 -11.45
C ILE A 33 -26.07 -2.09 -11.53
N VAL A 34 -25.40 -3.23 -11.72
CA VAL A 34 -23.93 -3.34 -11.79
C VAL A 34 -23.35 -2.53 -12.96
N LYS A 35 -24.06 -2.42 -14.09
CA LYS A 35 -23.62 -1.59 -15.23
C LYS A 35 -23.26 -0.14 -14.86
N ARG A 36 -23.86 0.41 -13.81
CA ARG A 36 -23.58 1.78 -13.31
C ARG A 36 -22.27 1.90 -12.53
N PHE A 37 -21.63 0.79 -12.21
CA PHE A 37 -20.41 0.69 -11.40
C PHE A 37 -19.20 0.18 -12.20
N LEU A 38 -19.37 -0.05 -13.50
CA LEU A 38 -18.27 -0.44 -14.39
C LEU A 38 -17.19 0.66 -14.46
N GLY A 39 -15.95 0.26 -14.72
CA GLY A 39 -14.82 1.18 -14.85
C GLY A 39 -14.28 1.75 -13.53
N ARG A 40 -14.60 1.12 -12.39
CA ARG A 40 -14.12 1.52 -11.05
C ARG A 40 -12.98 0.63 -10.50
N GLY A 41 -12.27 -0.06 -11.39
CA GLY A 41 -11.12 -0.90 -11.02
C GLY A 41 -11.45 -2.31 -10.52
N TYR A 42 -12.71 -2.75 -10.62
CA TYR A 42 -13.16 -4.08 -10.20
C TYR A 42 -13.76 -4.87 -11.37
N ASP A 43 -13.63 -6.19 -11.30
CA ASP A 43 -14.26 -7.10 -12.26
C ASP A 43 -15.79 -6.97 -12.19
N PRO A 44 -16.49 -6.83 -13.34
CA PRO A 44 -17.95 -6.87 -13.38
C PRO A 44 -18.58 -8.08 -12.69
N GLU A 45 -17.94 -9.24 -12.72
CA GLU A 45 -18.42 -10.47 -12.06
C GLU A 45 -18.37 -10.36 -10.54
N ASP A 46 -17.31 -9.77 -9.98
CA ASP A 46 -17.20 -9.54 -8.54
C ASP A 46 -18.30 -8.58 -8.06
N LEU A 47 -18.49 -7.47 -8.78
CA LEU A 47 -19.56 -6.52 -8.47
C LEU A 47 -20.95 -7.15 -8.58
N PHE A 48 -21.12 -8.10 -9.51
CA PHE A 48 -22.35 -8.86 -9.64
C PHE A 48 -22.58 -9.78 -8.43
N GLN A 49 -21.58 -10.52 -7.97
CA GLN A 49 -21.70 -11.37 -6.78
C GLN A 49 -22.05 -10.54 -5.53
N ILE A 50 -21.40 -9.39 -5.34
CA ILE A 50 -21.74 -8.44 -4.27
C ILE A 50 -23.18 -7.93 -4.41
N GLY A 51 -23.62 -7.66 -5.64
CA GLY A 51 -24.99 -7.27 -5.93
C GLY A 51 -26.00 -8.37 -5.57
N VAL A 52 -25.69 -9.64 -5.83
CA VAL A 52 -26.51 -10.79 -5.44
C VAL A 52 -26.62 -10.91 -3.92
N ILE A 53 -25.55 -10.63 -3.17
CA ILE A 53 -25.61 -10.54 -1.70
C ILE A 53 -26.58 -9.44 -1.26
N GLY A 54 -26.58 -8.29 -1.92
CA GLY A 54 -27.54 -7.22 -1.66
C GLY A 54 -28.98 -7.62 -1.97
N LEU A 55 -29.20 -8.38 -3.05
CA LEU A 55 -30.51 -8.92 -3.40
C LEU A 55 -31.01 -9.91 -2.33
N MET A 56 -30.15 -10.83 -1.87
CA MET A 56 -30.50 -11.77 -0.79
C MET A 56 -30.94 -11.03 0.48
N LYS A 57 -30.17 -10.02 0.91
CA LYS A 57 -30.54 -9.19 2.06
C LYS A 57 -31.85 -8.44 1.85
N ALA A 58 -32.15 -8.03 0.62
CA ALA A 58 -33.41 -7.39 0.29
C ALA A 58 -34.58 -8.38 0.43
N ILE A 59 -34.44 -9.62 -0.06
CA ILE A 59 -35.45 -10.69 0.09
C ILE A 59 -35.70 -10.98 1.57
N ASP A 60 -34.62 -11.17 2.34
CA ASP A 60 -34.69 -11.56 3.75
C ASP A 60 -35.38 -10.49 4.63
N LYS A 61 -35.30 -9.20 4.25
CA LYS A 61 -35.80 -8.06 5.05
C LYS A 61 -36.99 -7.32 4.44
N PHE A 62 -37.54 -7.78 3.32
CA PHE A 62 -38.66 -7.10 2.69
C PHE A 62 -39.94 -7.31 3.49
N ASP A 63 -40.62 -6.23 3.87
CA ASP A 63 -41.92 -6.29 4.54
C ASP A 63 -43.06 -6.36 3.50
N LEU A 64 -43.76 -7.50 3.48
CA LEU A 64 -44.89 -7.75 2.58
C LEU A 64 -46.12 -6.88 2.90
N LYS A 65 -46.19 -6.26 4.09
CA LYS A 65 -47.28 -5.35 4.47
C LYS A 65 -47.17 -4.00 3.76
N LEU A 66 -45.98 -3.65 3.28
CA LEU A 66 -45.78 -2.43 2.51
C LEU A 66 -46.29 -2.68 1.08
N GLU A 67 -47.30 -1.92 0.64
CA GLU A 67 -47.88 -2.00 -0.71
C GLU A 67 -46.95 -1.39 -1.79
N VAL A 68 -45.67 -1.75 -1.76
CA VAL A 68 -44.66 -1.30 -2.71
C VAL A 68 -44.12 -2.47 -3.51
N ARG A 69 -43.64 -2.18 -4.72
CA ARG A 69 -42.99 -3.21 -5.53
C ARG A 69 -41.67 -3.61 -4.89
N PHE A 70 -41.37 -4.91 -4.87
CA PHE A 70 -40.10 -5.43 -4.35
C PHE A 70 -38.88 -4.73 -4.97
N SER A 71 -38.90 -4.46 -6.28
CA SER A 71 -37.81 -3.76 -6.97
C SER A 71 -37.53 -2.36 -6.40
N THR A 72 -38.55 -1.66 -5.91
CA THR A 72 -38.41 -0.34 -5.27
C THR A 72 -37.54 -0.43 -4.00
N TYR A 73 -37.62 -1.54 -3.26
CA TYR A 73 -36.79 -1.79 -2.08
C TYR A 73 -35.44 -2.44 -2.42
N ALA A 74 -35.43 -3.38 -3.37
CA ALA A 74 -34.23 -4.13 -3.72
C ALA A 74 -33.16 -3.25 -4.38
N VAL A 75 -33.54 -2.32 -5.27
CA VAL A 75 -32.60 -1.44 -5.98
C VAL A 75 -31.68 -0.64 -5.03
N PRO A 76 -32.21 0.11 -4.03
CA PRO A 76 -31.35 0.84 -3.09
C PRO A 76 -30.52 -0.09 -2.20
N MET A 77 -31.03 -1.26 -1.83
CA MET A 77 -30.28 -2.26 -1.05
C MET A 77 -29.08 -2.82 -1.82
N ILE A 78 -29.29 -3.29 -3.06
CA ILE A 78 -28.23 -3.79 -3.94
C ILE A 78 -27.19 -2.70 -4.21
N THR A 79 -27.67 -1.48 -4.54
CA THR A 79 -26.81 -0.31 -4.77
C THR A 79 -25.97 0.04 -3.54
N GLY A 80 -26.56 -0.04 -2.35
CA GLY A 80 -25.90 0.22 -1.09
C GLY A 80 -24.78 -0.79 -0.80
N GLU A 81 -25.03 -2.07 -1.03
CA GLU A 81 -24.02 -3.12 -0.82
C GLU A 81 -22.84 -3.00 -1.79
N ILE A 82 -23.09 -2.72 -3.08
CA ILE A 82 -22.01 -2.47 -4.05
C ILE A 82 -21.19 -1.23 -3.65
N LYS A 83 -21.85 -0.14 -3.26
CA LYS A 83 -21.14 1.07 -2.78
C LYS A 83 -20.34 0.80 -1.51
N ARG A 84 -20.87 -0.02 -0.60
CA ARG A 84 -20.19 -0.42 0.63
C ARG A 84 -18.93 -1.21 0.32
N PHE A 85 -19.03 -2.20 -0.57
CA PHE A 85 -17.88 -2.96 -1.05
C PHE A 85 -16.81 -2.07 -1.67
N LEU A 86 -17.18 -1.22 -2.64
CA LEU A 86 -16.23 -0.30 -3.31
C LEU A 86 -15.56 0.70 -2.36
N ARG A 87 -16.19 1.01 -1.22
CA ARG A 87 -15.60 1.90 -0.22
C ARG A 87 -14.65 1.14 0.71
N ASP A 88 -15.05 -0.06 1.11
CA ASP A 88 -14.33 -0.84 2.12
C ASP A 88 -13.17 -1.64 1.49
N ASP A 89 -13.30 -1.96 0.21
CA ASP A 89 -12.30 -2.65 -0.59
C ASP A 89 -11.44 -1.67 -1.40
N GLY A 90 -10.12 -1.84 -1.32
CA GLY A 90 -9.12 -0.95 -1.90
C GLY A 90 -7.72 -1.48 -1.57
N LEU A 91 -6.73 -1.13 -2.40
CA LEU A 91 -5.36 -1.65 -2.30
C LEU A 91 -4.71 -1.36 -0.94
N LEU A 92 -5.05 -0.22 -0.34
CA LEU A 92 -4.63 0.16 1.01
C LEU A 92 -5.78 0.02 2.00
N LYS A 93 -5.59 -0.88 2.98
CA LYS A 93 -6.55 -1.11 4.07
C LYS A 93 -6.29 -0.09 5.20
N VAL A 94 -6.93 1.06 5.09
CA VAL A 94 -6.94 2.10 6.14
C VAL A 94 -8.19 2.00 7.02
N SER A 95 -8.14 2.61 8.21
CA SER A 95 -9.26 2.61 9.15
C SER A 95 -10.49 3.33 8.56
N ARG A 96 -11.68 2.95 9.05
CA ARG A 96 -12.94 3.54 8.58
C ARG A 96 -13.00 5.05 8.84
N THR A 97 -12.53 5.49 10.00
CA THR A 97 -12.48 6.90 10.39
C THR A 97 -11.71 7.73 9.36
N ILE A 98 -10.51 7.27 8.98
CA ILE A 98 -9.66 7.97 8.00
C ILE A 98 -10.34 8.07 6.63
N LYS A 99 -11.04 7.02 6.17
CA LYS A 99 -11.81 7.08 4.91
C LYS A 99 -12.98 8.06 4.97
N GLU A 100 -13.69 8.09 6.09
CA GLU A 100 -14.81 9.01 6.30
C GLU A 100 -14.31 10.46 6.34
N ASP A 101 -13.18 10.71 7.00
CA ASP A 101 -12.52 12.01 7.04
C ASP A 101 -11.98 12.43 5.67
N GLY A 102 -11.41 11.51 4.89
CA GLY A 102 -10.99 11.79 3.51
C GLY A 102 -12.16 12.24 2.63
N LEU A 103 -13.35 11.66 2.82
CA LEU A 103 -14.55 12.11 2.12
C LEU A 103 -15.01 13.51 2.58
N LYS A 104 -14.94 13.82 3.88
CA LYS A 104 -15.22 15.18 4.40
C LYS A 104 -14.25 16.20 3.81
N VAL A 105 -12.95 15.92 3.85
CA VAL A 105 -11.90 16.79 3.30
C VAL A 105 -12.11 17.03 1.80
N ARG A 106 -12.45 15.99 1.03
CA ARG A 106 -12.74 16.12 -0.41
C ARG A 106 -13.96 17.02 -0.68
N LEU A 107 -15.03 16.86 0.09
CA LEU A 107 -16.23 17.70 -0.04
C LEU A 107 -15.95 19.15 0.39
N ALA A 108 -15.21 19.35 1.48
CA ALA A 108 -14.76 20.66 1.95
C ALA A 108 -13.92 21.36 0.87
N ARG A 109 -12.96 20.65 0.26
CA ARG A 109 -12.15 21.15 -0.86
C ARG A 109 -13.02 21.60 -2.02
N GLN A 110 -14.00 20.79 -2.44
CA GLN A 110 -14.88 21.14 -3.56
C GLN A 110 -15.69 22.42 -3.27
N ARG A 111 -16.24 22.56 -2.05
CA ARG A 111 -17.00 23.76 -1.64
C ARG A 111 -16.11 25.00 -1.60
N LEU A 112 -14.94 24.91 -0.98
CA LEU A 112 -14.01 26.03 -0.87
C LEU A 112 -13.47 26.44 -2.24
N GLN A 113 -13.11 25.49 -3.11
CA GLN A 113 -12.65 25.78 -4.45
C GLN A 113 -13.73 26.49 -5.28
N SER A 114 -15.00 26.13 -5.08
CA SER A 114 -16.14 26.79 -5.73
C SER A 114 -16.36 28.23 -5.24
N ARG A 115 -16.04 28.52 -3.96
CA ARG A 115 -16.22 29.85 -3.35
C ARG A 115 -15.02 30.78 -3.54
N LEU A 116 -13.81 30.23 -3.42
CA LEU A 116 -12.55 30.98 -3.42
C LEU A 116 -11.94 31.14 -4.80
N HIS A 117 -12.38 30.33 -5.79
CA HIS A 117 -11.82 30.28 -7.14
C HIS A 117 -10.30 30.06 -7.19
N ARG A 118 -9.75 29.44 -6.14
CA ARG A 118 -8.35 29.03 -6.01
C ARG A 118 -8.28 27.74 -5.21
N GLU A 119 -7.10 27.13 -5.14
CA GLU A 119 -6.89 26.00 -4.24
C GLU A 119 -6.97 26.46 -2.77
N PRO A 120 -7.74 25.75 -1.93
CA PRO A 120 -7.83 26.04 -0.50
C PRO A 120 -6.55 25.60 0.22
N THR A 121 -6.17 26.37 1.22
CA THR A 121 -5.04 26.06 2.10
C THR A 121 -5.40 24.95 3.09
N LEU A 122 -4.38 24.30 3.69
CA LEU A 122 -4.59 23.29 4.74
C LEU A 122 -5.38 23.83 5.93
N GLN A 123 -5.19 25.10 6.29
CA GLN A 123 -5.91 25.73 7.39
C GLN A 123 -7.39 25.94 7.06
N GLU A 124 -7.70 26.44 5.86
CA GLU A 124 -9.09 26.59 5.39
C GLU A 124 -9.80 25.23 5.29
N LEU A 125 -9.08 24.19 4.85
CA LEU A 125 -9.61 22.82 4.80
C LEU A 125 -9.90 22.25 6.19
N SER A 126 -8.99 22.46 7.14
CA SER A 126 -9.15 22.04 8.54
C SER A 126 -10.38 22.70 9.18
N GLU A 127 -10.56 24.00 8.97
CA GLU A 127 -11.71 24.75 9.49
C GLU A 127 -13.04 24.30 8.86
N GLU A 128 -13.10 24.10 7.54
CA GLU A 128 -14.32 23.66 6.86
C GLU A 128 -14.65 22.18 7.13
N ALA A 129 -13.64 21.31 7.23
CA ALA A 129 -13.83 19.89 7.50
C ALA A 129 -14.02 19.55 8.99
N GLN A 130 -13.74 20.51 9.89
CA GLN A 130 -13.75 20.34 11.35
C GLN A 130 -12.82 19.20 11.81
N LEU A 131 -11.60 19.20 11.28
CA LEU A 131 -10.56 18.21 11.56
C LEU A 131 -9.25 18.92 11.87
N ASP A 132 -8.40 18.31 12.70
CA ASP A 132 -7.06 18.82 12.93
C ASP A 132 -6.22 18.72 11.65
N ARG A 133 -5.22 19.59 11.51
CA ARG A 133 -4.40 19.65 10.28
C ARG A 133 -3.70 18.32 9.99
N GLU A 134 -3.26 17.63 11.04
CA GLU A 134 -2.60 16.33 10.96
C GLU A 134 -3.56 15.27 10.39
N ASP A 135 -4.80 15.24 10.88
CA ASP A 135 -5.85 14.35 10.36
C ASP A 135 -6.22 14.69 8.92
N VAL A 136 -6.24 15.98 8.55
CA VAL A 136 -6.47 16.40 7.15
C VAL A 136 -5.37 15.86 6.24
N ILE A 137 -4.10 15.98 6.64
CA ILE A 137 -2.96 15.46 5.87
C ILE A 137 -3.07 13.94 5.72
N LEU A 138 -3.27 13.24 6.83
CA LEU A 138 -3.39 11.78 6.84
C LEU A 138 -4.57 11.31 5.98
N ALA A 139 -5.71 11.98 6.07
CA ALA A 139 -6.91 11.68 5.29
C ALA A 139 -6.72 11.94 3.78
N MET A 140 -5.94 12.96 3.42
CA MET A 140 -5.58 13.23 2.02
C MET A 140 -4.64 12.15 1.46
N GLU A 141 -3.63 11.75 2.22
CA GLU A 141 -2.69 10.70 1.81
C GLU A 141 -3.36 9.33 1.70
N ALA A 142 -4.26 9.01 2.64
CA ALA A 142 -5.00 7.75 2.64
C ALA A 142 -5.95 7.60 1.43
N GLY A 143 -6.35 8.72 0.82
CA GLY A 143 -7.17 8.74 -0.39
C GLY A 143 -6.39 8.80 -1.69
N ALA A 144 -5.05 8.81 -1.65
CA ALA A 144 -4.22 8.83 -2.84
C ALA A 144 -4.39 7.53 -3.65
N GLU A 145 -4.50 7.68 -4.98
CA GLU A 145 -4.50 6.53 -5.88
C GLU A 145 -3.11 5.90 -5.89
N VAL A 146 -3.05 4.57 -5.86
CA VAL A 146 -1.79 3.84 -5.91
C VAL A 146 -1.35 3.73 -7.37
N GLU A 147 -0.17 4.25 -7.68
CA GLU A 147 0.43 4.09 -9.02
C GLU A 147 1.08 2.71 -9.18
N SER A 148 1.01 2.17 -10.40
CA SER A 148 1.70 0.92 -10.73
C SER A 148 3.19 1.19 -10.92
N LEU A 149 4.04 0.41 -10.25
CA LEU A 149 5.50 0.45 -10.45
C LEU A 149 5.91 0.16 -11.90
N TYR A 150 5.07 -0.55 -12.66
CA TYR A 150 5.30 -0.86 -14.07
C TYR A 150 4.68 0.16 -15.03
N SER A 151 4.12 1.26 -14.51
CA SER A 151 3.66 2.33 -15.38
C SER A 151 4.84 3.03 -16.03
N SER A 152 4.71 3.32 -17.33
CA SER A 152 5.74 4.00 -18.11
C SER A 152 5.93 5.42 -17.58
N SER A 153 7.18 5.76 -17.25
CA SER A 153 7.58 7.03 -16.64
C SER A 153 8.44 7.90 -17.57
N GLY A 154 8.64 7.45 -18.80
CA GLY A 154 9.46 8.09 -19.83
C GLY A 154 10.23 7.06 -20.67
N GLN A 155 11.14 7.56 -21.50
CA GLN A 155 12.09 6.74 -22.25
C GLN A 155 13.52 7.26 -21.96
N GLU A 156 14.44 6.34 -21.65
CA GLU A 156 15.89 6.58 -21.71
C GLU A 156 16.48 5.62 -22.73
N ASP A 157 17.31 6.16 -23.63
CA ASP A 157 18.04 5.41 -24.67
C ASP A 157 17.18 4.44 -25.50
N GLY A 158 15.94 4.82 -25.79
CA GLY A 158 15.01 4.03 -26.62
C GLY A 158 14.37 2.84 -25.91
N SER A 159 14.59 2.67 -24.60
CA SER A 159 13.89 1.72 -23.75
C SER A 159 12.79 2.40 -22.93
N GLU A 160 11.64 1.74 -22.79
CA GLU A 160 10.57 2.23 -21.90
C GLU A 160 10.99 2.05 -20.44
N LEU A 161 11.09 3.17 -19.72
CA LEU A 161 11.40 3.16 -18.29
C LEU A 161 10.12 3.03 -17.48
N CYS A 162 10.14 2.11 -16.53
CA CYS A 162 9.06 1.96 -15.55
C CYS A 162 9.35 2.81 -14.29
N LEU A 163 8.32 3.14 -13.51
CA LEU A 163 8.52 3.80 -12.21
C LEU A 163 9.42 2.97 -11.26
N ALA A 164 9.37 1.65 -11.36
CA ALA A 164 10.23 0.72 -10.61
C ALA A 164 11.72 1.05 -10.77
N ASP A 165 12.14 1.35 -12.00
CA ASP A 165 13.54 1.60 -12.35
C ASP A 165 14.04 2.88 -11.66
N ARG A 166 13.18 3.91 -11.57
CA ARG A 166 13.48 5.16 -10.86
C ARG A 166 13.57 4.99 -9.34
N VAL A 167 12.71 4.16 -8.75
CA VAL A 167 12.73 3.91 -7.31
C VAL A 167 14.02 3.20 -6.89
N VAL A 168 14.50 2.26 -7.70
CA VAL A 168 15.80 1.60 -7.47
C VAL A 168 16.93 2.62 -7.53
N ALA A 169 16.93 3.51 -8.54
CA ALA A 169 17.90 4.60 -8.61
C ALA A 169 17.88 5.48 -7.34
N ALA A 170 16.69 5.88 -6.87
CA ALA A 170 16.52 6.68 -5.66
C ALA A 170 17.03 6.00 -4.38
N ALA A 171 16.78 4.69 -4.22
CA ALA A 171 17.21 3.91 -3.06
C ALA A 171 18.74 3.73 -2.98
N HIS A 172 19.43 3.82 -4.12
CA HIS A 172 20.90 3.79 -4.20
C HIS A 172 21.58 5.14 -3.90
N GLY A 173 20.82 6.15 -3.42
CA GLY A 173 21.39 7.37 -2.81
C GLY A 173 21.03 8.68 -3.51
N CYS A 174 20.10 8.71 -4.47
CA CYS A 174 19.68 9.96 -5.12
C CYS A 174 18.33 10.48 -4.62
N VAL A 175 18.10 10.48 -3.31
CA VAL A 175 17.02 11.30 -2.73
C VAL A 175 17.48 12.76 -2.70
N GLY A 176 17.16 13.52 -3.76
CA GLY A 176 17.34 14.98 -3.79
C GLY A 176 18.26 15.54 -4.88
N ALA A 177 18.80 14.73 -5.79
CA ALA A 177 19.49 15.27 -6.95
C ALA A 177 18.45 15.80 -7.94
N SER A 178 18.24 17.11 -7.89
CA SER A 178 17.51 17.87 -8.91
C SER A 178 17.91 17.42 -10.31
N MET A 179 16.90 17.16 -11.14
CA MET A 179 16.90 17.18 -12.60
C MET A 179 18.13 17.91 -13.20
N GLY A 180 19.17 17.16 -13.55
CA GLY A 180 20.36 17.73 -14.16
C GLY A 180 21.54 16.76 -14.22
N SER A 181 21.78 16.21 -15.42
CA SER A 181 23.01 15.53 -15.86
C SER A 181 23.10 14.00 -15.58
N SER A 182 22.38 13.26 -16.41
CA SER A 182 22.31 11.80 -16.57
C SER A 182 23.57 11.18 -17.20
N GLY A 183 24.68 11.09 -16.47
CA GLY A 183 25.83 10.29 -16.95
C GLY A 183 27.05 10.21 -16.04
N ALA A 184 27.13 11.04 -15.00
CA ALA A 184 28.27 11.06 -14.09
C ALA A 184 28.07 10.19 -12.83
N VAL A 185 26.83 9.94 -12.41
CA VAL A 185 26.53 9.44 -11.06
C VAL A 185 26.62 7.91 -10.93
N GLU A 186 26.25 7.15 -11.95
CA GLU A 186 26.38 5.67 -11.93
C GLU A 186 27.84 5.23 -11.85
N ASN A 187 28.74 5.96 -12.52
CA ASN A 187 30.17 5.74 -12.45
C ASN A 187 30.74 6.02 -11.06
N ASP A 188 30.15 6.93 -10.26
CA ASP A 188 30.69 7.28 -8.95
C ASP A 188 30.37 6.23 -7.89
N VAL A 189 29.18 5.61 -7.88
CA VAL A 189 28.84 4.59 -6.87
C VAL A 189 29.66 3.31 -7.07
N GLU A 190 29.87 2.90 -8.32
CA GLU A 190 30.69 1.72 -8.62
C GLU A 190 32.17 2.01 -8.36
N LYS A 191 32.65 3.23 -8.65
CA LYS A 191 34.00 3.68 -8.27
C LYS A 191 34.18 3.77 -6.76
N ASP A 192 33.21 4.29 -6.01
CA ASP A 192 33.27 4.40 -4.55
C ASP A 192 33.37 3.02 -3.91
N ARG A 193 32.57 2.05 -4.39
CA ARG A 193 32.69 0.65 -3.94
C ARG A 193 34.06 0.05 -4.25
N LEU A 194 34.62 0.36 -5.42
CA LEU A 194 35.93 -0.12 -5.83
C LEU A 194 37.04 0.52 -4.99
N LEU A 195 36.94 1.82 -4.69
CA LEU A 195 37.83 2.56 -3.80
C LEU A 195 37.75 2.02 -2.36
N ASP A 196 36.54 1.77 -1.84
CA ASP A 196 36.32 1.16 -0.52
C ASP A 196 36.95 -0.24 -0.45
N GLN A 197 36.78 -1.06 -1.48
CA GLN A 197 37.39 -2.40 -1.55
C GLN A 197 38.92 -2.32 -1.61
N MET A 198 39.48 -1.39 -2.39
CA MET A 198 40.92 -1.18 -2.48
C MET A 198 41.51 -0.70 -1.15
N LEU A 199 40.86 0.29 -0.50
CA LEU A 199 41.26 0.80 0.80
C LEU A 199 41.19 -0.30 1.86
N LEU A 200 40.09 -1.06 1.92
CA LEU A 200 39.94 -2.16 2.87
C LEU A 200 41.01 -3.25 2.65
N ALA A 201 41.32 -3.59 1.40
CA ALA A 201 42.37 -4.55 1.08
C ALA A 201 43.76 -4.06 1.54
N GLN A 202 44.05 -2.77 1.38
CA GLN A 202 45.29 -2.17 1.87
C GLN A 202 45.37 -2.18 3.39
N LEU A 203 44.32 -1.71 4.08
CA LEU A 203 44.25 -1.67 5.55
C LEU A 203 44.39 -3.07 6.17
N LEU A 204 43.76 -4.08 5.57
CA LEU A 204 43.92 -5.48 5.99
C LEU A 204 45.33 -6.02 5.70
N GLY A 205 46.02 -5.50 4.69
CA GLY A 205 47.39 -5.88 4.34
C GLY A 205 48.44 -5.33 5.32
N GLU A 206 48.22 -4.15 5.87
CA GLU A 206 49.13 -3.48 6.83
C GLU A 206 48.99 -4.02 8.27
N LEU A 207 47.88 -4.70 8.58
CA LEU A 207 47.67 -5.32 9.88
C LEU A 207 48.59 -6.53 10.12
N PRO A 208 49.07 -6.73 11.36
CA PRO A 208 49.77 -7.95 11.76
C PRO A 208 48.94 -9.20 11.46
N GLU A 209 49.59 -10.31 11.09
CA GLU A 209 48.92 -11.55 10.67
C GLU A 209 47.88 -12.04 11.69
N ARG A 210 48.18 -11.89 12.98
CA ARG A 210 47.30 -12.29 14.09
C ARG A 210 46.01 -11.46 14.15
N ASP A 211 46.12 -10.17 13.87
CA ASP A 211 45.02 -9.21 13.94
C ASP A 211 44.13 -9.31 12.69
N ARG A 212 44.75 -9.48 11.52
CA ARG A 212 44.05 -9.80 10.28
C ARG A 212 43.25 -11.09 10.38
N GLU A 213 43.82 -12.14 10.97
CA GLU A 213 43.13 -13.42 11.14
C GLU A 213 41.93 -13.30 12.09
N LEU A 214 42.03 -12.49 13.14
CA LEU A 214 40.91 -12.19 14.03
C LEU A 214 39.77 -11.50 13.28
N ILE A 215 40.06 -10.46 12.49
CA ILE A 215 39.06 -9.74 11.70
C ILE A 215 38.43 -10.66 10.63
N ARG A 216 39.23 -11.52 9.99
CA ARG A 216 38.74 -12.53 9.04
C ARG A 216 37.79 -13.51 9.70
N MET A 217 38.15 -14.07 10.86
CA MET A 217 37.28 -14.98 11.61
C MET A 217 35.97 -14.30 12.02
N ARG A 218 36.04 -13.02 12.42
CA ARG A 218 34.90 -12.25 12.91
C ARG A 218 33.92 -11.85 11.81
N TYR A 219 34.41 -11.27 10.73
CA TYR A 219 33.58 -10.61 9.70
C TYR A 219 33.46 -11.39 8.40
N PHE A 220 34.38 -12.31 8.10
CA PHE A 220 34.31 -13.15 6.89
C PHE A 220 33.80 -14.55 7.18
N GLN A 221 34.17 -15.13 8.32
CA GLN A 221 33.74 -16.46 8.76
C GLN A 221 32.59 -16.44 9.78
N ASN A 222 32.08 -15.24 10.14
CA ASN A 222 30.96 -15.03 11.05
C ASN A 222 31.10 -15.72 12.43
N LYS A 223 32.32 -15.89 12.94
CA LYS A 223 32.55 -16.48 14.27
C LYS A 223 32.20 -15.48 15.37
N THR A 224 31.59 -16.00 16.44
CA THR A 224 31.35 -15.25 17.67
C THR A 224 32.67 -14.98 18.40
N GLN A 225 32.72 -13.91 19.21
CA GLN A 225 33.91 -13.60 20.02
C GLN A 225 34.26 -14.75 20.99
N THR A 226 33.26 -15.52 21.42
CA THR A 226 33.45 -16.70 22.27
C THR A 226 34.12 -17.85 21.52
N GLU A 227 33.73 -18.10 20.27
CA GLU A 227 34.39 -19.11 19.41
C GLU A 227 35.81 -18.70 19.05
N ILE A 228 36.02 -17.41 18.75
CA ILE A 228 37.36 -16.85 18.48
C ILE A 228 38.26 -16.96 19.72
N ALA A 229 37.71 -16.69 20.92
CA ALA A 229 38.40 -16.87 22.20
C ALA A 229 38.88 -18.31 22.39
N GLY A 230 38.02 -19.28 22.07
CA GLY A 230 38.36 -20.71 22.10
C GLY A 230 39.49 -21.09 21.14
N ILE A 231 39.50 -20.52 19.93
CA ILE A 231 40.53 -20.77 18.91
C ILE A 231 41.88 -20.13 19.29
N LEU A 232 41.85 -18.90 19.83
CA LEU A 232 43.05 -18.12 20.16
C LEU A 232 43.60 -18.39 21.58
N GLY A 233 42.91 -19.21 22.38
CA GLY A 233 43.32 -19.54 23.75
C GLY A 233 43.27 -18.35 24.71
N ILE A 234 42.40 -17.37 24.46
CA ILE A 234 42.26 -16.14 25.27
C ILE A 234 40.81 -15.95 25.71
N SER A 235 40.56 -15.05 26.66
CA SER A 235 39.19 -14.76 27.11
C SER A 235 38.38 -13.96 26.07
N GLN A 236 37.05 -14.13 26.06
CA GLN A 236 36.15 -13.36 25.20
C GLN A 236 36.30 -11.84 25.40
N VAL A 237 36.52 -11.39 26.64
CA VAL A 237 36.76 -9.98 26.94
C VAL A 237 38.05 -9.46 26.30
N GLN A 238 39.11 -10.29 26.26
CA GLN A 238 40.35 -9.95 25.56
C GLN A 238 40.14 -9.87 24.03
N VAL A 239 39.37 -10.79 23.45
CA VAL A 239 38.98 -10.72 22.02
C VAL A 239 38.24 -9.43 21.71
N SER A 240 37.27 -9.05 22.56
CA SER A 240 36.51 -7.79 22.37
C SER A 240 37.41 -6.55 22.44
N ARG A 241 38.37 -6.52 23.37
CA ARG A 241 39.35 -5.43 23.46
C ARG A 241 40.26 -5.37 22.26
N LEU A 242 40.72 -6.53 21.78
CA LEU A 242 41.60 -6.63 20.62
C LEU A 242 40.88 -6.21 19.33
N GLU A 243 39.64 -6.68 19.10
CA GLU A 243 38.78 -6.27 17.98
C GLU A 243 38.58 -4.74 17.95
N LYS A 244 38.24 -4.13 19.10
CA LYS A 244 38.08 -2.67 19.20
C LYS A 244 39.39 -1.92 18.95
N LYS A 245 40.52 -2.48 19.37
CA LYS A 245 41.85 -1.89 19.13
C LYS A 245 42.19 -1.91 17.65
N ILE A 246 42.03 -3.07 17.00
CA ILE A 246 42.29 -3.25 15.56
C ILE A 246 41.41 -2.32 14.73
N LEU A 247 40.11 -2.23 15.03
CA LEU A 247 39.19 -1.33 14.32
C LEU A 247 39.53 0.15 14.50
N ARG A 248 40.15 0.51 15.63
CA ARG A 248 40.64 1.88 15.86
C ARG A 248 41.89 2.16 15.05
N GLU A 249 42.85 1.23 15.04
CA GLU A 249 44.05 1.34 14.22
C GLU A 249 43.70 1.42 12.72
N MET A 250 42.77 0.58 12.24
CA MET A 250 42.26 0.67 10.86
C MET A 250 41.61 2.02 10.54
N ARG A 251 40.92 2.64 11.52
CA ARG A 251 40.33 3.97 11.35
C ARG A 251 41.39 5.07 11.32
N GLU A 252 42.40 5.00 12.17
CA GLU A 252 43.51 5.96 12.19
C GLU A 252 44.36 5.87 10.91
N MET A 253 44.52 4.68 10.33
CA MET A 253 45.18 4.48 9.04
C MET A 253 44.35 4.98 7.84
N ALA A 254 43.01 4.99 7.97
CA ALA A 254 42.11 5.46 6.91
C ALA A 254 41.98 6.99 6.83
N GLY A 255 42.37 7.73 7.89
CA GLY A 255 42.25 9.19 7.99
C GLY A 255 41.13 9.65 8.92
#